data_AF-A0A9X9LY18-F1
#
_entry.id   AF-A0A9X9LY18-F1
#
_cell.length_a   1.000
_cell.length_b   1.000
_cell.length_c   1.000
_cell.angle_alpha   90.00
_cell.angle_beta   90.00
_cell.angle_gamma   90.00
#
_symmetry.space_group_name_H-M   'P 1'
#
loop_
_entity.id
_entity.type
_entity.pdbx_description
1 polymer ?
#
loop_
_entity_poly.entity_id
_entity_poly.type
_entity_poly.pdbx_seq_one_letter_code
_entity_poly.pdbx_strand_id
1 'polypeptide(L)'
;MEVPEPDAAGDDAMDSFLEKFQSQPYHGGFHEDQWEEEFEKVPLFMKKAPSEIDPNENPDLACLQSIIFDEERSPEEQAKTYKDEGNDYFKEKDYKKAVISYTEGLKKKCIDPDLNAVLYTNRAAAQYYLGNFRSALNDVTAARKLKPCHLKAIVRGALCHLELKNFAEAVNWCDEGLQIDAREKKLLEMRAKADKLKRTEQRDIRKAKLKEKEQQNQNEALLQAIKARNIRLISEVAGQDEDSDSEGLEHTQSDFIAAFHEDSRFIDHLMVMFGETPSWDLERKYCPDNLEVYFEDEAGTELYRVPPKSTLLHVLQHPRYFVKALTPAFLVCVGTSAFCRNYLQGRKLHQVK
;
A
#
# COMPACT_ATOMS: atom_id res chain seq x y z
N MET A 1 -8.16 32.32 -5.80
CA MET A 1 -9.15 31.23 -5.71
C MET A 1 -10.26 31.58 -6.67
N GLU A 2 -10.19 31.10 -7.89
CA GLU A 2 -11.35 31.09 -8.79
C GLU A 2 -11.79 29.63 -8.87
N VAL A 3 -13.02 29.42 -8.41
CA VAL A 3 -13.71 28.15 -8.31
C VAL A 3 -14.08 27.70 -9.72
N PRO A 4 -13.90 26.43 -10.10
CA PRO A 4 -14.35 25.94 -11.40
C PRO A 4 -15.89 25.93 -11.41
N GLU A 5 -16.47 26.45 -12.50
CA GLU A 5 -17.91 26.48 -12.75
C GLU A 5 -18.51 25.06 -12.67
N PRO A 6 -19.73 24.90 -12.13
CA PRO A 6 -20.41 23.62 -12.11
C PRO A 6 -20.93 23.27 -13.51
N ASP A 7 -20.56 22.07 -13.98
CA ASP A 7 -21.03 21.48 -15.23
C ASP A 7 -22.57 21.46 -15.32
N ALA A 8 -23.13 22.25 -16.23
CA ALA A 8 -24.55 22.34 -16.57
C ALA A 8 -25.06 21.10 -17.35
N ALA A 9 -24.54 19.91 -17.06
CA ALA A 9 -24.91 18.64 -17.73
C ALA A 9 -25.68 17.66 -16.82
N GLY A 10 -25.81 17.97 -15.53
CA GLY A 10 -26.50 17.12 -14.55
C GLY A 10 -28.00 17.37 -14.46
N ASP A 11 -28.43 18.62 -14.52
CA ASP A 11 -29.83 19.01 -14.30
C ASP A 11 -30.70 18.69 -15.52
N ASP A 12 -30.26 19.00 -16.75
CA ASP A 12 -31.02 18.67 -17.98
C ASP A 12 -31.21 17.16 -18.19
N ALA A 13 -30.24 16.35 -17.74
CA ALA A 13 -30.32 14.90 -17.81
C ALA A 13 -31.30 14.33 -16.77
N MET A 14 -31.33 14.93 -15.57
CA MET A 14 -32.30 14.59 -14.53
C MET A 14 -33.71 15.03 -14.94
N ASP A 15 -33.85 16.22 -15.52
CA ASP A 15 -35.12 16.76 -15.99
C ASP A 15 -35.67 15.97 -17.17
N SER A 16 -34.83 15.57 -18.13
CA SER A 16 -35.23 14.64 -19.21
C SER A 16 -35.61 13.25 -18.70
N PHE A 17 -35.02 12.80 -17.59
CA PHE A 17 -35.40 11.54 -16.94
C PHE A 17 -36.73 11.67 -16.20
N LEU A 18 -36.95 12.79 -15.51
CA LEU A 18 -38.19 13.11 -14.79
C LEU A 18 -39.36 13.45 -15.73
N GLU A 19 -39.11 13.98 -16.92
CA GLU A 19 -40.13 14.18 -17.97
C GLU A 19 -40.77 12.87 -18.43
N LYS A 20 -40.05 11.75 -18.38
CA LYS A 20 -40.63 10.43 -18.64
C LYS A 20 -41.64 9.98 -17.57
N PHE A 21 -41.63 10.64 -16.40
CA PHE A 21 -42.54 10.42 -15.29
C PHE A 21 -43.56 11.56 -15.11
N GLN A 22 -43.58 12.56 -16.00
CA GLN A 22 -44.62 13.60 -16.00
C GLN A 22 -45.97 12.99 -16.38
N SER A 23 -46.70 12.60 -15.34
CA SER A 23 -48.12 12.30 -15.25
C SER A 23 -48.78 11.86 -16.56
N GLN A 24 -48.55 10.61 -16.97
CA GLN A 24 -49.71 9.88 -17.49
C GLN A 24 -50.78 9.95 -16.39
N PRO A 25 -52.00 10.40 -16.70
CA PRO A 25 -53.06 10.37 -15.70
C PRO A 25 -53.15 8.93 -15.17
N TYR A 26 -53.17 8.76 -13.85
CA TYR A 26 -53.30 7.45 -13.22
C TYR A 26 -54.53 6.77 -13.82
N HIS A 27 -54.30 5.75 -14.65
CA HIS A 27 -55.33 5.02 -15.39
C HIS A 27 -55.25 3.55 -14.94
N GLY A 28 -56.41 2.95 -14.64
CA GLY A 28 -56.47 1.66 -13.93
C GLY A 28 -56.32 1.80 -12.41
N GLY A 29 -56.65 2.99 -11.88
CA GLY A 29 -56.71 3.21 -10.46
C GLY A 29 -57.84 2.44 -9.78
N PHE A 30 -57.68 2.20 -8.49
CA PHE A 30 -58.64 1.47 -7.69
C PHE A 30 -60.06 2.06 -7.83
N HIS A 31 -60.94 1.31 -8.49
CA HIS A 31 -62.32 1.73 -8.70
C HIS A 31 -63.11 1.48 -7.42
N GLU A 32 -63.65 2.53 -6.82
CA GLU A 32 -64.41 2.47 -5.56
C GLU A 32 -65.63 1.55 -5.63
N ASP A 33 -66.14 1.26 -6.83
CA ASP A 33 -67.27 0.34 -7.04
C ASP A 33 -66.85 -1.14 -7.20
N GLN A 34 -65.59 -1.43 -7.55
CA GLN A 34 -65.04 -2.79 -7.76
C GLN A 34 -63.91 -3.13 -6.78
N TRP A 35 -63.83 -2.35 -5.71
CA TRP A 35 -62.75 -2.40 -4.74
C TRP A 35 -62.58 -3.77 -4.08
N GLU A 36 -63.70 -4.44 -3.78
CA GLU A 36 -63.69 -5.77 -3.18
C GLU A 36 -63.11 -6.82 -4.12
N GLU A 37 -63.44 -6.77 -5.41
CA GLU A 37 -62.96 -7.72 -6.42
C GLU A 37 -61.45 -7.55 -6.68
N GLU A 38 -60.98 -6.31 -6.72
CA GLU A 38 -59.56 -5.99 -6.85
C GLU A 38 -58.75 -6.39 -5.60
N PHE A 39 -59.30 -6.22 -4.39
CA PHE A 39 -58.65 -6.71 -3.16
C PHE A 39 -58.66 -8.24 -3.07
N GLU A 40 -59.70 -8.90 -3.57
CA GLU A 40 -59.76 -10.37 -3.60
C GLU A 40 -58.70 -10.99 -4.53
N LYS A 41 -58.16 -10.25 -5.51
CA LYS A 41 -57.01 -10.68 -6.34
C LYS A 41 -55.67 -10.57 -5.62
N VAL A 42 -55.57 -9.71 -4.61
CA VAL A 42 -54.32 -9.51 -3.86
C VAL A 42 -54.21 -10.59 -2.77
N PRO A 43 -53.13 -11.39 -2.74
CA PRO A 43 -52.96 -12.49 -1.79
C PRO A 43 -53.21 -12.11 -0.32
N LEU A 44 -52.82 -10.89 0.07
CA LEU A 44 -52.92 -10.41 1.45
C LEU A 44 -54.37 -10.14 1.91
N PHE A 45 -55.27 -9.83 0.97
CA PHE A 45 -56.66 -9.43 1.27
C PHE A 45 -57.70 -10.43 0.77
N MET A 46 -57.25 -11.52 0.16
CA MET A 46 -58.09 -12.58 -0.36
C MET A 46 -58.84 -13.30 0.78
N LYS A 47 -60.17 -13.34 0.70
CA LYS A 47 -61.01 -13.98 1.73
C LYS A 47 -60.97 -15.52 1.66
N LYS A 48 -60.68 -16.10 0.49
CA LYS A 48 -60.59 -17.54 0.23
C LYS A 48 -59.51 -17.84 -0.81
N ALA A 49 -58.55 -18.70 -0.47
CA ALA A 49 -57.54 -19.14 -1.42
C ALA A 49 -58.15 -20.05 -2.51
N PRO A 50 -57.73 -19.94 -3.80
CA PRO A 50 -58.12 -20.86 -4.85
C PRO A 50 -57.61 -22.28 -4.55
N SER A 51 -58.34 -23.31 -4.98
CA SER A 51 -57.92 -24.71 -4.80
C SER A 51 -56.76 -25.12 -5.72
N GLU A 52 -56.64 -24.49 -6.89
CA GLU A 52 -55.52 -24.63 -7.82
C GLU A 52 -55.08 -23.23 -8.26
N ILE A 53 -53.78 -22.96 -8.22
CA ILE A 53 -53.20 -21.64 -8.53
C ILE A 53 -52.55 -21.73 -9.91
N ASP A 54 -53.13 -21.08 -10.92
CA ASP A 54 -52.51 -20.94 -12.24
C ASP A 54 -51.47 -19.80 -12.21
N PRO A 55 -50.18 -20.08 -12.51
CA PRO A 55 -49.12 -19.08 -12.57
C PRO A 55 -49.36 -17.93 -13.57
N ASN A 56 -50.18 -18.15 -14.60
CA ASN A 56 -50.47 -17.13 -15.60
C ASN A 56 -51.60 -16.19 -15.18
N GLU A 57 -52.55 -16.67 -14.38
CA GLU A 57 -53.67 -15.86 -13.89
C GLU A 57 -53.34 -15.14 -12.59
N ASN A 58 -52.58 -15.77 -11.68
CA ASN A 58 -52.24 -15.21 -10.37
C ASN A 58 -50.74 -15.38 -10.06
N PRO A 59 -49.86 -14.55 -10.66
CA PRO A 59 -48.42 -14.68 -10.49
C PRO A 59 -47.95 -14.46 -9.05
N ASP A 60 -48.60 -13.55 -8.32
CA ASP A 60 -48.25 -13.23 -6.93
C ASP A 60 -48.60 -14.38 -5.97
N LEU A 61 -49.75 -15.02 -6.17
CA LEU A 61 -50.14 -16.23 -5.41
C LEU A 61 -49.22 -17.40 -5.74
N ALA A 62 -48.84 -17.59 -7.01
CA ALA A 62 -47.90 -18.63 -7.40
C ALA A 62 -46.49 -18.39 -6.82
N CYS A 63 -46.04 -17.13 -6.73
CA CYS A 63 -44.80 -16.75 -6.07
C CYS A 63 -44.84 -17.07 -4.57
N LEU A 64 -45.89 -16.63 -3.87
CA LEU A 64 -46.07 -16.95 -2.43
C LEU A 64 -46.19 -18.44 -2.18
N GLN A 65 -46.90 -19.16 -3.06
CA GLN A 65 -46.97 -20.61 -3.04
C GLN A 65 -45.56 -21.20 -3.15
N SER A 66 -44.76 -20.78 -4.13
CA SER A 66 -43.38 -21.29 -4.29
C SER A 66 -42.51 -21.05 -3.05
N ILE A 67 -42.66 -19.91 -2.38
CA ILE A 67 -41.95 -19.56 -1.14
C ILE A 67 -42.40 -20.46 0.02
N ILE A 68 -43.71 -20.68 0.19
CA ILE A 68 -44.28 -21.52 1.25
C ILE A 68 -43.87 -22.98 1.05
N PHE A 69 -43.99 -23.50 -0.16
CA PHE A 69 -43.59 -24.88 -0.49
C PHE A 69 -42.07 -25.06 -0.49
N ASP A 70 -41.27 -23.99 -0.63
CA ASP A 70 -39.81 -24.07 -0.46
C ASP A 70 -39.40 -24.39 0.98
N GLU A 71 -40.17 -23.95 1.99
CA GLU A 71 -39.92 -24.31 3.39
C GLU A 71 -40.27 -25.78 3.68
N GLU A 72 -41.22 -26.35 2.93
CA GLU A 72 -41.62 -27.76 3.03
C GLU A 72 -40.70 -28.73 2.26
N ARG A 73 -39.86 -28.22 1.34
CA ARG A 73 -38.88 -29.03 0.59
C ARG A 73 -37.79 -29.58 1.50
N SER A 74 -37.22 -30.71 1.11
CA SER A 74 -36.05 -31.28 1.80
C SER A 74 -34.89 -30.26 1.85
N PRO A 75 -34.12 -30.19 2.95
CA PRO A 75 -32.94 -29.32 3.03
C PRO A 75 -31.95 -29.51 1.87
N GLU A 76 -31.91 -30.71 1.28
CA GLU A 76 -31.08 -31.02 0.11
C GLU A 76 -31.60 -30.37 -1.18
N GLU A 77 -32.92 -30.30 -1.36
CA GLU A 77 -33.54 -29.66 -2.51
C GLU A 77 -33.39 -28.15 -2.40
N GLN A 78 -33.63 -27.59 -1.21
CA GLN A 78 -33.37 -26.17 -0.93
C GLN A 78 -31.90 -25.81 -1.24
N ALA A 79 -30.95 -26.61 -0.77
CA ALA A 79 -29.52 -26.40 -1.05
C ALA A 79 -29.19 -26.50 -2.55
N LYS A 80 -29.89 -27.36 -3.31
CA LYS A 80 -29.74 -27.43 -4.78
C LYS A 80 -30.30 -26.20 -5.47
N THR A 81 -31.45 -25.68 -5.06
CA THR A 81 -32.02 -24.43 -5.58
C THR A 81 -31.04 -23.28 -5.41
N TYR A 82 -30.53 -23.06 -4.20
CA TYR A 82 -29.52 -22.02 -3.94
C TYR A 82 -28.20 -22.23 -4.71
N LYS A 83 -27.81 -23.48 -4.93
CA LYS A 83 -26.65 -23.80 -5.77
C LYS A 83 -26.89 -23.38 -7.22
N ASP A 84 -28.09 -23.59 -7.74
CA ASP A 84 -28.44 -23.24 -9.12
C ASP A 84 -28.61 -21.71 -9.28
N GLU A 85 -29.28 -21.04 -8.35
CA GLU A 85 -29.34 -19.57 -8.28
C GLU A 85 -27.94 -18.94 -8.23
N GLY A 86 -27.07 -19.47 -7.35
CA GLY A 86 -25.69 -19.02 -7.25
C GLY A 86 -24.91 -19.24 -8.55
N ASN A 87 -25.20 -20.30 -9.29
CA ASN A 87 -24.58 -20.56 -10.60
C ASN A 87 -25.06 -19.54 -11.64
N ASP A 88 -26.32 -19.13 -11.59
CA ASP A 88 -26.87 -18.13 -12.52
C ASP A 88 -26.28 -16.75 -12.25
N TYR A 89 -26.23 -16.30 -10.99
CA TYR A 89 -25.50 -15.08 -10.62
C TYR A 89 -24.02 -15.13 -11.00
N PHE A 90 -23.40 -16.31 -10.90
CA PHE A 90 -22.01 -16.50 -11.32
C PHE A 90 -21.83 -16.35 -12.83
N LYS A 91 -22.78 -16.83 -13.65
CA LYS A 91 -22.78 -16.62 -15.12
C LYS A 91 -22.98 -15.14 -15.46
N GLU A 92 -23.83 -14.45 -14.71
CA GLU A 92 -24.06 -13.00 -14.82
C GLU A 92 -22.87 -12.16 -14.33
N LYS A 93 -21.84 -12.78 -13.74
CA LYS A 93 -20.67 -12.15 -13.11
C LYS A 93 -21.00 -11.32 -11.87
N ASP A 94 -22.21 -11.45 -11.31
CA ASP A 94 -22.54 -10.91 -10.00
C ASP A 94 -22.02 -11.86 -8.91
N TYR A 95 -20.71 -11.81 -8.69
CA TYR A 95 -20.05 -12.69 -7.73
C TYR A 95 -20.48 -12.42 -6.28
N LYS A 96 -20.95 -11.22 -5.96
CA LYS A 96 -21.42 -10.89 -4.60
C LYS A 96 -22.71 -11.63 -4.29
N LYS A 97 -23.70 -11.56 -5.18
CA LYS A 97 -24.96 -12.32 -5.02
C LYS A 97 -24.71 -13.83 -5.06
N ALA A 98 -23.83 -14.29 -5.95
CA ALA A 98 -23.45 -15.71 -6.00
C ALA A 98 -22.91 -16.22 -4.65
N VAL A 99 -22.03 -15.47 -3.98
CA VAL A 99 -21.53 -15.82 -2.64
C VAL A 99 -22.65 -15.93 -1.62
N ILE A 100 -23.62 -15.01 -1.66
CA ILE A 100 -24.76 -15.00 -0.74
C ILE A 100 -25.60 -16.26 -0.97
N SER A 101 -26.02 -16.54 -2.21
CA SER A 101 -26.81 -17.74 -2.55
C SER A 101 -26.11 -19.03 -2.12
N TYR A 102 -24.80 -19.19 -2.42
CA TYR A 102 -24.07 -20.39 -1.96
C TYR A 102 -23.97 -20.47 -0.43
N THR A 103 -23.91 -19.34 0.26
CA THR A 103 -23.88 -19.31 1.74
C THR A 103 -25.22 -19.70 2.34
N GLU A 104 -26.33 -19.25 1.76
CA GLU A 104 -27.67 -19.71 2.15
C GLU A 104 -27.85 -21.21 1.89
N GLY A 105 -27.37 -21.72 0.76
CA GLY A 105 -27.34 -23.16 0.47
C GLY A 105 -26.57 -23.96 1.53
N LEU A 106 -25.40 -23.48 1.97
CA LEU A 106 -24.61 -24.11 3.03
C LEU A 106 -25.29 -24.04 4.41
N LYS A 107 -26.08 -22.98 4.68
CA LYS A 107 -26.82 -22.84 5.95
C LYS A 107 -27.94 -23.86 6.11
N LYS A 108 -28.48 -24.39 5.00
CA LYS A 108 -29.51 -25.44 5.04
C LYS A 108 -28.99 -26.79 5.59
N LYS A 109 -27.67 -26.94 5.80
CA LYS A 109 -27.04 -28.11 6.43
C LYS A 109 -27.48 -29.43 5.79
N CYS A 110 -27.33 -29.54 4.46
CA CYS A 110 -27.64 -30.80 3.78
C CYS A 110 -26.73 -31.92 4.30
N ILE A 111 -27.28 -33.15 4.37
CA ILE A 111 -26.55 -34.33 4.83
C ILE A 111 -25.53 -34.79 3.77
N ASP A 112 -25.84 -34.55 2.49
CA ASP A 112 -24.98 -34.91 1.36
C ASP A 112 -23.63 -34.16 1.39
N PRO A 113 -22.50 -34.85 1.63
CA PRO A 113 -21.18 -34.23 1.63
C PRO A 113 -20.71 -33.79 0.24
N ASP A 114 -21.21 -34.43 -0.84
CA ASP A 114 -20.83 -34.09 -2.20
C ASP A 114 -21.44 -32.75 -2.63
N LEU A 115 -22.72 -32.53 -2.33
CA LEU A 115 -23.39 -31.24 -2.56
C LEU A 115 -22.71 -30.11 -1.79
N ASN A 116 -22.38 -30.34 -0.51
CA ASN A 116 -21.64 -29.37 0.31
C ASN A 116 -20.25 -29.06 -0.28
N ALA A 117 -19.50 -30.08 -0.73
CA ALA A 117 -18.19 -29.87 -1.35
C ALA A 117 -18.28 -29.02 -2.63
N VAL A 118 -19.33 -29.22 -3.43
CA VAL A 118 -19.60 -28.41 -4.63
C VAL A 118 -19.96 -26.97 -4.25
N LEU A 119 -20.84 -26.76 -3.28
CA LEU A 119 -21.21 -25.43 -2.78
C LEU A 119 -20.00 -24.65 -2.28
N TYR A 120 -19.14 -25.27 -1.45
CA TYR A 120 -17.90 -24.65 -1.02
C TYR A 120 -16.97 -24.31 -2.20
N THR A 121 -16.86 -25.20 -3.19
CA THR A 121 -16.00 -24.97 -4.36
C THR A 121 -16.52 -23.86 -5.26
N ASN A 122 -17.84 -23.73 -5.40
CA ASN A 122 -18.47 -22.66 -6.18
C ASN A 122 -18.43 -21.33 -5.43
N ARG A 123 -18.60 -21.32 -4.10
CA ARG A 123 -18.39 -20.12 -3.29
C ARG A 123 -16.94 -19.65 -3.35
N ALA A 124 -15.98 -20.57 -3.26
CA ALA A 124 -14.57 -20.26 -3.45
C ALA A 124 -14.28 -19.63 -4.82
N ALA A 125 -15.00 -20.08 -5.87
CA ALA A 125 -14.92 -19.48 -7.20
C ALA A 125 -15.31 -18.00 -7.17
N ALA A 126 -16.48 -17.71 -6.62
CA ALA A 126 -17.01 -16.35 -6.57
C ALA A 126 -16.12 -15.46 -5.71
N GLN A 127 -15.64 -15.97 -4.55
CA GLN A 127 -14.67 -15.27 -3.69
C GLN A 127 -13.35 -14.98 -4.40
N TYR A 128 -12.85 -15.91 -5.22
CA TYR A 128 -11.63 -15.71 -6.02
C TYR A 128 -11.79 -14.54 -7.00
N TYR A 129 -12.91 -14.47 -7.73
CA TYR A 129 -13.17 -13.37 -8.66
C TYR A 129 -13.43 -12.03 -7.97
N LEU A 130 -13.84 -12.04 -6.70
CA LEU A 130 -13.91 -10.86 -5.84
C LEU A 130 -12.54 -10.42 -5.28
N GLY A 131 -11.46 -11.18 -5.49
CA GLY A 131 -10.14 -10.92 -4.92
C GLY A 131 -9.95 -11.39 -3.47
N ASN A 132 -10.94 -12.08 -2.90
CA ASN A 132 -10.91 -12.58 -1.52
C ASN A 132 -10.19 -13.93 -1.42
N PHE A 133 -8.91 -13.97 -1.76
CA PHE A 133 -8.15 -15.22 -1.90
C PHE A 133 -8.06 -16.04 -0.61
N ARG A 134 -8.00 -15.40 0.57
CA ARG A 134 -7.95 -16.08 1.87
C ARG A 134 -9.28 -16.78 2.20
N SER A 135 -10.40 -16.10 1.93
CA SER A 135 -11.73 -16.68 2.12
C SER A 135 -11.97 -17.84 1.14
N ALA A 136 -11.55 -17.67 -0.12
CA ALA A 136 -11.60 -18.73 -1.12
C ALA A 136 -10.76 -19.95 -0.70
N LEU A 137 -9.59 -19.74 -0.09
CA LEU A 137 -8.76 -20.83 0.44
C LEU A 137 -9.46 -21.59 1.58
N ASN A 138 -10.11 -20.88 2.51
CA ASN A 138 -10.88 -21.51 3.58
C ASN A 138 -12.02 -22.38 3.02
N ASP A 139 -12.70 -21.90 1.99
CA ASP A 139 -13.76 -22.65 1.31
C ASP A 139 -13.22 -23.88 0.58
N VAL A 140 -12.11 -23.76 -0.15
CA VAL A 140 -11.46 -24.89 -0.82
C VAL A 140 -10.95 -25.93 0.18
N THR A 141 -10.38 -25.50 1.31
CA THR A 141 -9.92 -26.43 2.35
C THR A 141 -11.08 -27.15 3.03
N ALA A 142 -12.23 -26.49 3.23
CA ALA A 142 -13.46 -27.13 3.68
C ALA A 142 -13.97 -28.14 2.63
N ALA A 143 -14.02 -27.77 1.35
CA ALA A 143 -14.39 -28.69 0.26
C ALA A 143 -13.47 -29.91 0.19
N ARG A 144 -12.15 -29.72 0.38
CA ARG A 144 -11.16 -30.80 0.39
C ARG A 144 -11.35 -31.75 1.58
N LYS A 145 -11.76 -31.25 2.75
CA LYS A 145 -12.07 -32.10 3.91
C LYS A 145 -13.27 -33.01 3.64
N LEU A 146 -14.27 -32.51 2.92
CA LEU A 146 -15.46 -33.29 2.56
C LEU A 146 -15.17 -34.27 1.43
N LYS A 147 -14.49 -33.80 0.37
CA LYS A 147 -14.16 -34.60 -0.80
C LYS A 147 -12.69 -34.38 -1.19
N PRO A 148 -11.76 -35.22 -0.67
CA PRO A 148 -10.34 -35.09 -0.95
C PRO A 148 -9.99 -35.22 -2.44
N CYS A 149 -10.76 -36.01 -3.20
CA CYS A 149 -10.54 -36.23 -4.64
C CYS A 149 -11.18 -35.15 -5.53
N HIS A 150 -11.66 -34.02 -4.97
CA HIS A 150 -12.33 -33.00 -5.76
C HIS A 150 -11.34 -32.11 -6.53
N LEU A 151 -11.03 -32.50 -7.78
CA LEU A 151 -10.04 -31.82 -8.62
C LEU A 151 -10.30 -30.32 -8.79
N LYS A 152 -11.56 -29.89 -8.97
CA LYS A 152 -11.90 -28.46 -9.12
C LYS A 152 -11.55 -27.64 -7.86
N ALA A 153 -11.76 -28.20 -6.67
CA ALA A 153 -11.32 -27.56 -5.43
C ALA A 153 -9.80 -27.44 -5.39
N ILE A 154 -9.07 -28.51 -5.71
CA ILE A 154 -7.60 -28.52 -5.69
C ILE A 154 -7.02 -27.48 -6.65
N VAL A 155 -7.54 -27.42 -7.88
CA VAL A 155 -7.17 -26.41 -8.88
C VAL A 155 -7.39 -24.99 -8.34
N ARG A 156 -8.51 -24.74 -7.65
CA ARG A 156 -8.79 -23.43 -7.04
C ARG A 156 -7.86 -23.13 -5.87
N GLY A 157 -7.51 -24.13 -5.06
CA GLY A 157 -6.56 -23.98 -3.95
C GLY A 157 -5.18 -23.58 -4.44
N ALA A 158 -4.68 -24.26 -5.48
CA ALA A 158 -3.43 -23.91 -6.14
C ALA A 158 -3.45 -22.47 -6.71
N LEU A 159 -4.54 -22.05 -7.35
CA LEU A 159 -4.72 -20.67 -7.81
C LEU A 159 -4.68 -19.67 -6.65
N CYS A 160 -5.40 -19.92 -5.56
CA CYS A 160 -5.41 -19.02 -4.40
C CYS A 160 -4.01 -18.89 -3.79
N HIS A 161 -3.25 -19.98 -3.69
CA HIS A 161 -1.88 -19.94 -3.19
C HIS A 161 -0.92 -19.18 -4.13
N LEU A 162 -1.12 -19.27 -5.45
CA LEU A 162 -0.37 -18.48 -6.41
C LEU A 162 -0.61 -16.97 -6.23
N GLU A 163 -1.87 -16.56 -6.09
CA GLU A 163 -2.22 -15.14 -5.88
C GLU A 163 -1.75 -14.62 -4.52
N LEU A 164 -1.75 -15.47 -3.48
CA LEU A 164 -1.21 -15.15 -2.16
C LEU A 164 0.33 -15.18 -2.11
N LYS A 165 1.02 -15.44 -3.23
CA LYS A 165 2.48 -15.59 -3.32
C LYS A 165 3.05 -16.71 -2.44
N ASN A 166 2.21 -17.65 -2.02
CA ASN A 166 2.60 -18.83 -1.27
C ASN A 166 3.02 -19.94 -2.23
N PHE A 167 4.14 -19.74 -2.94
CA PHE A 167 4.53 -20.61 -4.06
C PHE A 167 4.86 -22.05 -3.64
N ALA A 168 5.38 -22.25 -2.42
CA ALA A 168 5.65 -23.60 -1.91
C ALA A 168 4.37 -24.42 -1.76
N GLU A 169 3.33 -23.84 -1.15
CA GLU A 169 2.03 -24.49 -1.03
C GLU A 169 1.35 -24.64 -2.39
N ALA A 170 1.46 -23.65 -3.28
CA ALA A 170 0.91 -23.78 -4.64
C ALA A 170 1.45 -25.01 -5.38
N VAL A 171 2.74 -25.33 -5.22
CA VAL A 171 3.34 -26.55 -5.79
C VAL A 171 2.76 -27.80 -5.13
N ASN A 172 2.66 -27.83 -3.80
CA ASN A 172 2.08 -28.98 -3.07
C ASN A 172 0.65 -29.28 -3.55
N TRP A 173 -0.19 -28.25 -3.66
CA TRP A 173 -1.56 -28.40 -4.16
C TRP A 173 -1.60 -28.89 -5.61
N CYS A 174 -0.66 -28.44 -6.46
CA CYS A 174 -0.56 -28.97 -7.81
C CYS A 174 -0.12 -30.44 -7.83
N ASP A 175 0.86 -30.81 -7.02
CA ASP A 175 1.36 -32.18 -6.91
C ASP A 175 0.26 -33.13 -6.42
N GLU A 176 -0.52 -32.74 -5.40
CA GLU A 176 -1.70 -33.48 -4.93
C GLU A 176 -2.74 -33.66 -6.05
N GLY A 177 -3.05 -32.60 -6.80
CA GLY A 177 -4.02 -32.69 -7.90
C GLY A 177 -3.54 -33.56 -9.06
N LEU A 178 -2.23 -33.53 -9.36
CA LEU A 178 -1.62 -34.35 -10.41
C LEU A 178 -1.52 -35.83 -10.02
N GLN A 179 -1.54 -36.16 -8.72
CA GLN A 179 -1.70 -37.55 -8.27
C GLN A 179 -3.10 -38.10 -8.57
N ILE A 180 -4.13 -37.25 -8.60
CA ILE A 180 -5.50 -37.62 -8.94
C ILE A 180 -5.69 -37.66 -10.46
N ASP A 181 -5.28 -36.59 -11.16
CA ASP A 181 -5.30 -36.52 -12.62
C ASP A 181 -3.96 -35.97 -13.14
N ALA A 182 -3.12 -36.88 -13.59
CA ALA A 182 -1.80 -36.56 -14.12
C ALA A 182 -1.82 -35.76 -15.44
N ARG A 183 -2.96 -35.70 -16.14
CA ARG A 183 -3.10 -35.03 -17.44
C ARG A 183 -3.76 -33.65 -17.34
N GLU A 184 -4.10 -33.19 -16.15
CA GLU A 184 -4.72 -31.88 -15.94
C GLU A 184 -3.73 -30.75 -16.32
N LYS A 185 -3.91 -30.21 -17.52
CA LYS A 185 -3.05 -29.18 -18.11
C LYS A 185 -2.91 -27.95 -17.22
N LYS A 186 -4.01 -27.53 -16.57
CA LYS A 186 -4.01 -26.32 -15.74
C LYS A 186 -3.10 -26.47 -14.53
N LEU A 187 -3.08 -27.65 -13.89
CA LEU A 187 -2.20 -27.94 -12.76
C LEU A 187 -0.73 -27.96 -13.19
N LEU A 188 -0.41 -28.57 -14.35
CA LEU A 188 0.96 -28.58 -14.88
C LEU A 188 1.50 -27.17 -15.14
N GLU A 189 0.69 -26.31 -15.78
CA GLU A 189 1.06 -24.92 -16.05
C GLU A 189 1.24 -24.11 -14.76
N MET A 190 0.32 -24.25 -13.81
CA MET A 190 0.39 -23.57 -12.50
C MET A 190 1.59 -24.02 -11.68
N ARG A 191 1.90 -25.31 -11.68
CA ARG A 191 3.07 -25.88 -11.02
C ARG A 191 4.36 -25.30 -11.59
N ALA A 192 4.51 -25.29 -12.91
CA ALA A 192 5.68 -24.72 -13.57
C ALA A 192 5.82 -23.21 -13.27
N LYS A 193 4.71 -22.47 -13.26
CA LYS A 193 4.67 -21.05 -12.86
C LYS A 193 5.08 -20.87 -11.39
N ALA A 194 4.54 -21.67 -10.47
CA ALA A 194 4.85 -21.63 -9.05
C ALA A 194 6.33 -21.93 -8.79
N ASP A 195 6.89 -22.97 -9.41
CA ASP A 195 8.30 -23.34 -9.29
C ASP A 195 9.22 -22.23 -9.80
N LYS A 196 8.89 -21.60 -10.94
CA LYS A 196 9.65 -20.46 -11.47
C LYS A 196 9.64 -19.29 -10.50
N LEU A 197 8.46 -18.93 -9.97
CA LEU A 197 8.31 -17.81 -9.04
C LEU A 197 9.01 -18.06 -7.70
N LYS A 198 8.93 -19.29 -7.17
CA LYS A 198 9.65 -19.73 -5.97
C LYS A 198 11.16 -19.58 -6.14
N ARG A 199 11.72 -20.00 -7.27
CA ARG A 199 13.16 -19.85 -7.56
C ARG A 199 13.58 -18.39 -7.67
N THR A 200 12.77 -17.54 -8.30
CA THR A 200 13.06 -16.11 -8.39
C THR A 200 13.03 -15.44 -7.02
N GLU A 201 12.03 -15.74 -6.18
CA GLU A 201 11.94 -15.21 -4.83
C GLU A 201 13.14 -15.63 -3.97
N GLN A 202 13.52 -16.90 -3.99
CA GLN A 202 14.71 -17.39 -3.27
C GLN A 202 16.00 -16.70 -3.72
N ARG A 203 16.16 -16.47 -5.03
CA ARG A 203 17.30 -15.73 -5.59
C ARG A 203 17.31 -14.29 -5.09
N ASP A 204 16.17 -13.62 -5.12
CA ASP A 204 16.06 -12.21 -4.76
C ASP A 204 16.28 -12.02 -3.25
N ILE A 205 15.76 -12.93 -2.41
CA ILE A 205 16.07 -13.00 -0.96
C ILE A 205 17.58 -13.20 -0.73
N ARG A 206 18.22 -14.10 -1.46
CA ARG A 206 19.67 -14.34 -1.33
C ARG A 206 20.48 -13.10 -1.69
N LYS A 207 20.09 -12.41 -2.78
CA LYS A 207 20.74 -11.16 -3.22
C LYS A 207 20.55 -10.04 -2.20
N ALA A 208 19.34 -9.89 -1.64
CA ALA A 208 19.05 -8.91 -0.60
C ALA A 208 19.89 -9.16 0.66
N LYS A 209 19.96 -10.40 1.14
CA LYS A 209 20.79 -10.78 2.29
C LYS A 209 22.28 -10.51 2.07
N LEU A 210 22.78 -10.76 0.87
CA LEU A 210 24.17 -10.46 0.54
C LEU A 210 24.43 -8.95 0.60
N LYS A 211 23.58 -8.15 -0.04
CA LYS A 211 23.70 -6.68 -0.04
C LYS A 211 23.57 -6.09 1.38
N GLU A 212 22.66 -6.61 2.18
CA GLU A 212 22.50 -6.21 3.58
C GLU A 212 23.76 -6.51 4.39
N LYS A 213 24.34 -7.71 4.22
CA LYS A 213 25.59 -8.09 4.87
C LYS A 213 26.78 -7.22 4.41
N GLU A 214 26.87 -6.92 3.12
CA GLU A 214 27.88 -6.01 2.58
C GLU A 214 27.74 -4.60 3.20
N GLN A 215 26.52 -4.08 3.28
CA GLN A 215 26.25 -2.78 3.91
C GLN A 215 26.57 -2.80 5.42
N GLN A 216 26.21 -3.86 6.13
CA GLN A 216 26.55 -4.03 7.55
C GLN A 216 28.06 -4.02 7.76
N ASN A 217 28.81 -4.80 6.97
CA ASN A 217 30.27 -4.84 7.03
C ASN A 217 30.89 -3.46 6.70
N GLN A 218 30.36 -2.74 5.70
CA GLN A 218 30.81 -1.39 5.36
C GLN A 218 30.53 -0.40 6.51
N ASN A 219 29.35 -0.46 7.11
CA ASN A 219 28.99 0.40 8.24
C ASN A 219 29.85 0.09 9.47
N GLU A 220 30.12 -1.18 9.76
CA GLU A 220 31.02 -1.58 10.84
C GLU A 220 32.45 -1.09 10.61
N ALA A 221 32.97 -1.25 9.39
CA ALA A 221 34.28 -0.75 9.01
C ALA A 221 34.36 0.78 9.13
N LEU A 222 33.32 1.50 8.71
CA LEU A 222 33.22 2.96 8.85
C LEU A 222 33.20 3.38 10.32
N LEU A 223 32.39 2.73 11.16
CA LEU A 223 32.34 3.02 12.59
C LEU A 223 33.68 2.75 13.28
N GLN A 224 34.38 1.69 12.89
CA GLN A 224 35.74 1.41 13.37
C GLN A 224 36.73 2.51 12.92
N ALA A 225 36.65 2.96 11.67
CA ALA A 225 37.48 4.03 11.13
C ALA A 225 37.26 5.36 11.85
N ILE A 226 36.01 5.73 12.14
CA ILE A 226 35.62 6.94 12.89
C ILE A 226 36.17 6.88 14.32
N LYS A 227 36.01 5.74 15.01
CA LYS A 227 36.55 5.52 16.35
C LYS A 227 38.07 5.58 16.39
N ALA A 228 38.75 4.93 15.45
CA ALA A 228 40.21 4.92 15.36
C ALA A 228 40.78 6.33 15.12
N ARG A 229 40.02 7.17 14.42
CA ARG A 229 40.36 8.58 14.17
C ARG A 229 39.89 9.53 15.28
N ASN A 230 39.31 9.05 16.37
CA ASN A 230 38.79 9.88 17.47
C ASN A 230 37.78 10.97 17.05
N ILE A 231 37.02 10.71 15.98
CA ILE A 231 36.00 11.64 15.48
C ILE A 231 34.74 11.47 16.35
N ARG A 232 34.23 12.58 16.88
CA ARG A 232 33.01 12.59 17.70
C ARG A 232 31.79 12.85 16.84
N LEU A 233 30.79 11.99 16.94
CA LEU A 233 29.49 12.16 16.29
C LEU A 233 28.46 12.56 17.35
N ILE A 234 27.59 13.50 17.00
CA ILE A 234 26.39 13.80 17.79
C ILE A 234 25.20 13.19 17.06
N SER A 235 24.40 12.41 17.79
CA SER A 235 23.06 12.01 17.34
C SER A 235 22.12 13.14 17.72
N GLU A 236 21.61 13.88 16.73
CA GLU A 236 20.50 14.80 16.99
C GLU A 236 19.30 13.96 17.42
N VAL A 237 18.79 14.23 18.62
CA VAL A 237 17.51 13.69 19.07
C VAL A 237 16.46 14.45 18.27
N ALA A 238 15.64 13.72 17.50
CA ALA A 238 14.53 14.31 16.77
C ALA A 238 13.62 15.08 17.74
N GLY A 239 13.68 16.41 17.67
CA GLY A 239 12.87 17.31 18.47
C GLY A 239 13.68 18.31 19.28
N GLN A 240 14.24 19.32 18.60
CA GLN A 240 14.16 20.73 18.99
C GLN A 240 14.82 21.59 17.90
N ASP A 241 14.01 22.51 17.36
CA ASP A 241 14.37 23.74 16.68
C ASP A 241 15.00 23.63 15.27
N GLU A 242 14.14 23.46 14.26
CA GLU A 242 14.40 23.86 12.86
C GLU A 242 14.34 25.39 12.66
N ASP A 243 14.55 26.17 13.72
CA ASP A 243 14.64 27.64 13.65
C ASP A 243 15.92 28.08 14.38
N SER A 244 17.08 27.83 13.77
CA SER A 244 18.32 28.51 14.15
C SER A 244 19.06 28.98 12.90
N ASP A 245 18.73 30.21 12.55
CA ASP A 245 19.66 31.26 12.13
C ASP A 245 20.46 31.04 10.84
N SER A 246 19.77 31.15 9.71
CA SER A 246 20.35 31.78 8.52
C SER A 246 20.49 33.32 8.67
N GLU A 247 20.13 33.88 9.82
CA GLU A 247 20.31 35.30 10.15
C GLU A 247 21.70 35.57 10.74
N GLY A 248 22.76 35.40 9.95
CA GLY A 248 24.10 35.63 10.50
C GLY A 248 25.29 35.23 9.63
N LEU A 249 25.20 35.35 8.30
CA LEU A 249 26.35 35.19 7.39
C LEU A 249 26.43 36.45 6.51
N GLU A 250 27.64 36.96 6.25
CA GLU A 250 27.88 38.25 5.54
C GLU A 250 27.13 38.34 4.19
N HIS A 251 26.95 37.21 3.52
CA HIS A 251 26.23 37.09 2.25
C HIS A 251 25.13 36.02 2.24
N THR A 252 24.79 35.43 3.39
CA THR A 252 23.80 34.34 3.52
C THR A 252 23.94 33.21 2.49
N GLN A 253 25.19 32.94 2.07
CA GLN A 253 25.51 31.83 1.16
C GLN A 253 26.02 30.64 1.96
N SER A 254 25.53 29.45 1.61
CA SER A 254 26.08 28.16 2.05
C SER A 254 26.47 27.35 0.82
N ASP A 255 27.52 26.54 0.96
CA ASP A 255 27.96 25.62 -0.09
C ASP A 255 28.12 24.21 0.50
N PHE A 256 27.90 23.19 -0.33
CA PHE A 256 27.98 21.79 0.06
C PHE A 256 29.04 21.06 -0.76
N ILE A 257 30.14 20.69 -0.10
CA ILE A 257 31.22 19.93 -0.71
C ILE A 257 30.92 18.44 -0.58
N ALA A 258 30.53 17.81 -1.69
CA ALA A 258 30.16 16.39 -1.71
C ALA A 258 31.30 15.44 -1.33
N ALA A 259 32.57 15.84 -1.54
CA ALA A 259 33.73 15.05 -1.16
C ALA A 259 34.91 15.93 -0.74
N PHE A 260 35.35 15.78 0.52
CA PHE A 260 36.55 16.39 1.07
C PHE A 260 37.39 15.28 1.71
N HIS A 261 38.54 14.97 1.11
CA HIS A 261 39.45 13.96 1.64
C HIS A 261 40.06 14.40 2.98
N GLU A 262 40.11 13.50 3.96
CA GLU A 262 40.49 13.85 5.34
C GLU A 262 41.93 14.38 5.46
N ASP A 263 42.84 13.96 4.58
CA ASP A 263 44.23 14.45 4.53
C ASP A 263 44.43 15.73 3.70
N SER A 264 43.39 16.20 3.01
CA SER A 264 43.46 17.46 2.26
C SER A 264 43.43 18.65 3.20
N ARG A 265 44.11 19.74 2.83
CA ARG A 265 44.13 20.97 3.61
C ARG A 265 42.97 21.87 3.21
N PHE A 266 42.46 22.65 4.16
CA PHE A 266 41.40 23.62 3.88
C PHE A 266 41.80 24.62 2.80
N ILE A 267 43.06 25.09 2.81
CA ILE A 267 43.57 26.06 1.83
C ILE A 267 43.51 25.52 0.40
N ASP A 268 43.75 24.22 0.20
CA ASP A 268 43.71 23.62 -1.14
C ASP A 268 42.28 23.67 -1.70
N HIS A 269 41.27 23.38 -0.87
CA HIS A 269 39.86 23.51 -1.25
C HIS A 269 39.44 24.97 -1.45
N LEU A 270 39.83 25.88 -0.55
CA LEU A 270 39.51 27.30 -0.65
C LEU A 270 40.11 27.93 -1.93
N MET A 271 41.32 27.53 -2.32
CA MET A 271 41.93 27.98 -3.57
C MET A 271 41.16 27.53 -4.81
N VAL A 272 40.53 26.34 -4.77
CA VAL A 272 39.68 25.86 -5.88
C VAL A 272 38.35 26.60 -5.87
N MET A 273 37.70 26.72 -4.72
CA MET A 273 36.39 27.38 -4.59
C MET A 273 36.43 28.86 -4.97
N PHE A 274 37.49 29.57 -4.57
CA PHE A 274 37.65 31.01 -4.79
C PHE A 274 38.74 31.33 -5.83
N GLY A 275 39.11 30.35 -6.67
CA GLY A 275 40.07 30.54 -7.76
C GLY A 275 39.51 31.44 -8.87
N GLU A 276 38.20 31.39 -9.09
CA GLU A 276 37.44 32.38 -9.84
C GLU A 276 36.61 33.23 -8.88
N THR A 277 36.55 34.54 -9.10
CA THR A 277 35.77 35.44 -8.24
C THR A 277 34.28 35.10 -8.36
N PRO A 278 33.59 34.75 -7.26
CA PRO A 278 32.15 34.49 -7.30
C PRO A 278 31.38 35.73 -7.77
N SER A 279 30.26 35.54 -8.47
CA SER A 279 29.46 36.64 -9.04
C SER A 279 28.90 37.61 -7.99
N TRP A 280 28.81 37.18 -6.74
CA TRP A 280 28.34 37.97 -5.60
C TRP A 280 29.47 38.73 -4.88
N ASP A 281 30.74 38.37 -5.09
CA ASP A 281 31.90 39.04 -4.47
C ASP A 281 32.44 40.17 -5.38
N LEU A 282 31.61 41.20 -5.58
CA LEU A 282 31.94 42.34 -6.45
C LEU A 282 33.19 43.12 -5.98
N GLU A 283 33.48 43.06 -4.67
CA GLU A 283 34.63 43.73 -4.05
C GLU A 283 35.89 42.86 -3.97
N ARG A 284 35.83 41.60 -4.44
CA ARG A 284 36.94 40.63 -4.42
C ARG A 284 37.54 40.44 -3.02
N LYS A 285 36.69 40.38 -2.00
CA LYS A 285 37.10 40.22 -0.60
C LYS A 285 37.44 38.78 -0.26
N TYR A 286 36.83 37.80 -0.93
CA TYR A 286 36.97 36.37 -0.67
C TYR A 286 38.17 35.78 -1.41
N CYS A 287 39.36 36.27 -1.08
CA CYS A 287 40.63 35.71 -1.55
C CYS A 287 41.14 34.66 -0.54
N PRO A 288 41.65 33.48 -0.98
CA PRO A 288 42.10 32.41 -0.07
C PRO A 288 43.05 32.86 1.05
N ASP A 289 43.91 33.86 0.80
CA ASP A 289 44.84 34.41 1.79
C ASP A 289 44.17 35.26 2.88
N ASN A 290 42.98 35.79 2.62
CA ASN A 290 42.20 36.64 3.53
C ASN A 290 41.08 35.87 4.25
N LEU A 291 40.85 34.62 3.86
CA LEU A 291 39.80 33.78 4.41
C LEU A 291 40.25 33.14 5.72
N GLU A 292 39.36 33.19 6.69
CA GLU A 292 39.49 32.53 7.96
C GLU A 292 38.42 31.45 8.09
N VAL A 293 38.84 30.29 8.59
CA VAL A 293 37.97 29.12 8.79
C VAL A 293 37.74 28.93 10.28
N TYR A 294 36.51 28.65 10.66
CA TYR A 294 36.12 28.40 12.04
C TYR A 294 35.20 27.19 12.15
N PHE A 295 35.15 26.63 13.34
CA PHE A 295 34.05 25.75 13.75
C PHE A 295 33.50 26.17 15.11
N GLU A 296 32.28 25.73 15.37
CA GLU A 296 31.59 25.91 16.65
C GLU A 296 31.70 24.65 17.51
N ASP A 297 31.75 24.85 18.83
CA ASP A 297 31.58 23.74 19.75
C ASP A 297 30.14 23.17 19.73
N GLU A 298 29.91 22.08 20.45
CA GLU A 298 28.60 21.42 20.51
C GLU A 298 27.45 22.40 20.81
N ALA A 299 27.65 23.32 21.75
CA ALA A 299 26.66 24.29 22.21
C ALA A 299 26.56 25.57 21.34
N GLY A 300 27.41 25.75 20.33
CA GLY A 300 27.43 26.97 19.50
C GLY A 300 27.94 28.23 20.23
N THR A 301 28.56 28.07 21.41
CA THR A 301 28.93 29.19 22.29
C THR A 301 30.39 29.62 22.12
N GLU A 302 31.26 28.67 21.75
CA GLU A 302 32.69 28.89 21.56
C GLU A 302 33.07 28.68 20.09
N LEU A 303 33.90 29.57 19.57
CA LEU A 303 34.42 29.49 18.21
C LEU A 303 35.90 29.12 18.23
N TYR A 304 36.28 28.24 17.30
CA TYR A 304 37.65 27.75 17.16
C TYR A 304 38.15 28.08 15.78
N ARG A 305 39.16 28.97 15.70
CA ARG A 305 39.83 29.35 14.45
C ARG A 305 40.74 28.22 13.99
N VAL A 306 40.47 27.73 12.79
CA VAL A 306 41.21 26.67 12.10
C VAL A 306 42.28 27.31 11.21
N PRO A 307 43.57 26.95 11.36
CA PRO A 307 44.58 27.33 10.39
C PRO A 307 44.23 26.72 9.01
N PRO A 308 44.11 27.51 7.92
CA PRO A 308 43.77 26.98 6.61
C PRO A 308 44.76 25.91 6.09
N LYS A 309 45.98 25.89 6.62
CA LYS A 309 46.99 24.88 6.28
C LYS A 309 46.78 23.53 6.97
N SER A 310 45.90 23.44 7.96
CA SER A 310 45.55 22.20 8.64
C SER A 310 44.73 21.29 7.73
N THR A 311 44.80 19.98 7.97
CA THR A 311 43.96 18.99 7.26
C THR A 311 42.58 18.90 7.89
N LEU A 312 41.61 18.37 7.14
CA LEU A 312 40.27 18.10 7.67
C LEU A 312 40.34 17.13 8.87
N LEU A 313 41.12 16.05 8.77
CA LEU A 313 41.28 15.05 9.83
C LEU A 313 41.77 15.67 11.14
N HIS A 314 42.75 16.60 11.07
CA HIS A 314 43.28 17.29 12.25
C HIS A 314 42.18 18.04 13.01
N VAL A 315 41.26 18.67 12.27
CA VAL A 315 40.15 19.42 12.87
C VAL A 315 39.06 18.48 13.39
N LEU A 316 38.71 17.43 12.63
CA LEU A 316 37.74 16.42 13.06
C LEU A 316 38.17 15.66 14.33
N GLN A 317 39.49 15.57 14.57
CA GLN A 317 40.09 15.00 15.79
C GLN A 317 40.02 15.92 17.01
N HIS A 318 39.70 17.20 16.83
CA HIS A 318 39.75 18.17 17.90
C HIS A 318 38.76 17.83 19.03
N PRO A 319 39.15 17.90 20.32
CA PRO A 319 38.31 17.57 21.48
C PRO A 319 36.91 18.21 21.51
N ARG A 320 36.82 19.40 20.92
CA ARG A 320 35.63 20.26 20.93
C ARG A 320 34.90 20.29 19.58
N TYR A 321 35.40 19.55 18.58
CA TYR A 321 34.70 19.40 17.30
C TYR A 321 33.78 18.18 17.35
N PHE A 322 32.56 18.35 16.85
CA PHE A 322 31.57 17.30 16.75
C PHE A 322 30.92 17.34 15.38
N VAL A 323 30.86 16.18 14.72
CA VAL A 323 30.14 16.03 13.46
C VAL A 323 28.65 15.88 13.78
N LYS A 324 27.85 16.88 13.39
CA LYS A 324 26.40 16.90 13.49
C LYS A 324 25.80 16.35 12.20
N ALA A 325 24.68 15.61 12.28
CA ALA A 325 23.99 15.03 11.11
C ALA A 325 24.92 14.32 10.09
N LEU A 326 26.01 13.69 10.56
CA LEU A 326 27.03 13.03 9.74
C LEU A 326 27.75 13.94 8.73
N THR A 327 27.63 15.26 8.85
CA THR A 327 28.19 16.23 7.91
C THR A 327 29.04 17.26 8.67
N PRO A 328 30.37 17.32 8.44
CA PRO A 328 31.20 18.37 8.99
C PRO A 328 30.77 19.75 8.48
N ALA A 329 30.59 20.70 9.39
CA ALA A 329 30.27 22.09 9.07
C ALA A 329 31.43 23.01 9.50
N PHE A 330 31.70 24.04 8.68
CA PHE A 330 32.72 25.05 8.93
C PHE A 330 32.19 26.41 8.49
N LEU A 331 32.56 27.44 9.25
CA LEU A 331 32.27 28.84 8.94
C LEU A 331 33.48 29.44 8.23
N VAL A 332 33.25 30.14 7.12
CA VAL A 332 34.31 30.82 6.36
C VAL A 332 33.97 32.30 6.29
N CYS A 333 34.85 33.16 6.80
CA CYS A 333 34.69 34.60 6.77
C CYS A 333 35.94 35.29 6.21
N VAL A 334 35.82 36.53 5.77
CA VAL A 334 36.96 37.39 5.48
C VAL A 334 37.44 38.03 6.78
N GLY A 335 38.67 37.74 7.22
CA GLY A 335 39.13 38.13 8.58
C GLY A 335 39.15 39.64 8.85
N THR A 336 39.26 40.47 7.81
CA THR A 336 39.25 41.93 7.91
C THR A 336 37.85 42.56 7.82
N SER A 337 36.82 41.77 7.48
CA SER A 337 35.48 42.31 7.28
C SER A 337 34.87 42.82 8.58
N ALA A 338 34.04 43.86 8.47
CA ALA A 338 33.30 44.40 9.62
C ALA A 338 32.33 43.35 10.16
N PHE A 339 31.76 42.54 9.25
CA PHE A 339 30.91 41.42 9.60
C PHE A 339 31.65 40.40 10.46
N CYS A 340 32.83 39.91 10.06
CA CYS A 340 33.54 38.90 10.85
C CYS A 340 33.91 39.43 12.24
N ARG A 341 34.32 40.70 12.34
CA ARG A 341 34.56 41.35 13.64
C ARG A 341 33.31 41.42 14.52
N ASN A 342 32.15 41.74 13.95
CA ASN A 342 30.88 41.81 14.68
C ASN A 342 30.37 40.41 15.06
N TYR A 343 30.50 39.43 14.16
CA TYR A 343 30.08 38.05 14.39
C TYR A 343 30.91 37.38 15.50
N LEU A 344 32.20 37.68 15.57
CA LEU A 344 33.09 37.24 16.63
C LEU A 344 32.89 38.02 17.94
N GLN A 345 32.20 39.16 17.92
CA GLN A 345 32.02 40.02 19.09
C GLN A 345 31.12 39.35 20.13
N GLY A 346 31.65 39.12 21.33
CA GLY A 346 30.92 38.48 22.43
C GLY A 346 31.04 36.96 22.51
N ARG A 347 31.64 36.31 21.49
CA ARG A 347 31.96 34.87 21.51
C ARG A 347 33.38 34.62 22.02
N LYS A 348 33.61 33.48 22.67
CA LYS A 348 34.97 33.07 23.07
C LYS A 348 35.69 32.47 21.87
N LEU A 349 36.75 33.15 21.42
CA LEU A 349 37.57 32.72 20.30
C LEU A 349 38.81 31.95 20.80
N HIS A 350 38.96 30.73 20.31
CA HIS A 350 40.10 29.86 20.54
C HIS A 350 40.86 29.63 19.24
N GLN A 351 42.14 29.30 19.34
CA GLN A 351 42.94 28.89 18.18
C GLN A 351 43.21 27.39 18.25
N VAL A 352 42.87 26.68 17.17
CA VAL A 352 43.24 25.26 17.02
C VAL A 352 44.75 25.19 16.90
N LYS A 353 45.38 24.42 17.78
CA LYS A 353 46.83 24.24 17.83
C LYS A 353 47.32 23.25 16.78
#